data_AF-A0A956IUP1-F1
#
_entry.id   AF-A0A956IUP1-F1
#
_cell.length_a   1.000
_cell.length_b   1.000
_cell.length_c   1.000
_cell.angle_alpha   90.00
_cell.angle_beta   90.00
_cell.angle_gamma   90.00
#
_symmetry.space_group_name_H-M   'P 1'
#
loop_
_entity.id
_entity.type
_entity.pdbx_description
1 polymer ?
#
loop_
_entity_poly.entity_id
_entity_poly.type
_entity_poly.pdbx_seq_one_letter_code
_entity_poly.pdbx_strand_id
1 'polypeptide(L)'
;MGLFGRRPRVLDAATLAAQIVARTRAGAPLLLVRGGFGSPIDVPCDRIGAFSLDGAEPSLLIDAWLRERDHPALVEALADRLTLRLGGWDVLFATAWELAWSADGGPFVALDRRGVLARGEGGRLLLRDRTIDVAAVLRVEATLGAAWEWIAVEVVCVDGALTLVRRANEDAAIDPCYDGLSLMVDAAWACELGGALAAALDRPFVDRTR
;
A
#
# COMPACT_ATOMS: atom_id res chain seq x y z
N MET A 1 -16.45 6.04 -9.77
CA MET A 1 -17.75 5.38 -9.98
C MET A 1 -17.91 4.30 -8.92
N GLY A 2 -18.89 4.43 -8.03
CA GLY A 2 -19.08 3.53 -6.89
C GLY A 2 -19.57 2.14 -7.30
N LEU A 3 -18.99 1.11 -6.68
CA LEU A 3 -19.33 -0.31 -6.78
C LEU A 3 -20.69 -0.67 -6.12
N PHE A 4 -21.63 0.25 -6.05
CA PHE A 4 -22.94 -0.03 -5.47
C PHE A 4 -23.81 -0.81 -6.47
N GLY A 5 -23.87 -2.14 -6.29
CA GLY A 5 -24.88 -2.99 -6.93
C GLY A 5 -24.38 -4.27 -7.62
N ARG A 6 -23.07 -4.44 -7.83
CA ARG A 6 -22.50 -5.71 -8.32
C ARG A 6 -21.79 -6.42 -7.19
N ARG A 7 -22.19 -7.67 -6.91
CA ARG A 7 -21.43 -8.54 -6.00
C ARG A 7 -19.97 -8.55 -6.46
N PRO A 8 -19.00 -8.27 -5.57
CA PRO A 8 -17.60 -8.34 -5.95
C PRO A 8 -17.29 -9.74 -6.44
N ARG A 9 -16.68 -9.83 -7.62
CA ARG A 9 -16.35 -11.11 -8.24
C ARG A 9 -14.99 -11.56 -7.72
N VAL A 10 -14.96 -12.73 -7.09
CA VAL A 10 -13.71 -13.44 -6.82
C VAL A 10 -13.25 -14.10 -8.11
N LEU A 11 -12.03 -13.78 -8.52
CA LEU A 11 -11.36 -14.39 -9.66
C LEU A 11 -10.46 -15.52 -9.16
N ASP A 12 -10.22 -16.52 -10.01
CA ASP A 12 -9.12 -17.47 -9.79
C ASP A 12 -7.78 -16.85 -10.23
N ALA A 13 -6.68 -17.41 -9.74
CA ALA A 13 -5.32 -16.92 -10.01
C ALA A 13 -4.99 -16.88 -11.50
N ALA A 14 -5.38 -17.90 -12.28
CA ALA A 14 -5.06 -17.99 -13.71
C ALA A 14 -5.76 -16.88 -14.52
N THR A 15 -7.04 -16.66 -14.24
CA THR A 15 -7.85 -15.60 -14.86
C THR A 15 -7.30 -14.22 -14.51
N LEU A 16 -6.96 -14.00 -13.24
CA LEU A 16 -6.38 -12.74 -12.76
C LEU A 16 -5.01 -12.48 -13.39
N ALA A 17 -4.12 -13.48 -13.42
CA ALA A 17 -2.82 -13.39 -14.05
C ALA A 17 -2.93 -13.05 -15.55
N ALA A 18 -3.80 -13.75 -16.28
CA ALA A 18 -4.02 -13.49 -17.70
C ALA A 18 -4.51 -12.05 -17.96
N GLN A 19 -5.39 -11.53 -17.09
CA GLN A 19 -5.87 -10.16 -17.16
C GLN A 19 -4.79 -9.11 -16.89
N ILE A 20 -3.90 -9.35 -15.93
CA ILE A 20 -2.76 -8.47 -15.65
C ILE A 20 -1.81 -8.49 -16.85
N VAL A 21 -1.39 -9.68 -17.28
CA VAL A 21 -0.44 -9.86 -18.39
C VAL A 21 -0.93 -9.20 -19.67
N ALA A 22 -2.21 -9.33 -20.01
CA ALA A 22 -2.79 -8.70 -21.21
C ALA A 22 -2.74 -7.16 -21.20
N ARG A 23 -2.55 -6.54 -20.03
CA ARG A 23 -2.47 -5.08 -19.84
C ARG A 23 -1.04 -4.60 -19.57
N THR A 24 -0.06 -5.49 -19.56
CA THR A 24 1.35 -5.19 -19.28
C THR A 24 2.24 -5.61 -20.43
N ARG A 25 3.41 -4.98 -20.54
CA ARG A 25 4.48 -5.46 -21.41
C ARG A 25 5.27 -6.56 -20.71
N ALA A 26 5.83 -7.49 -21.48
CA ALA A 26 6.72 -8.52 -20.94
C ALA A 26 7.93 -7.90 -20.24
N GLY A 27 8.30 -8.42 -19.07
CA GLY A 27 9.39 -7.91 -18.24
C GLY A 27 9.11 -6.56 -17.57
N ALA A 28 7.90 -5.99 -17.71
CA ALA A 28 7.56 -4.74 -17.06
C ALA A 28 7.58 -4.87 -15.53
N PRO A 29 8.02 -3.83 -14.80
CA PRO A 29 7.91 -3.80 -13.36
C PRO A 29 6.44 -3.64 -12.94
N LEU A 30 6.01 -4.48 -12.00
CA LEU A 30 4.65 -4.51 -11.46
C LEU A 30 4.70 -4.47 -9.95
N LEU A 31 3.90 -3.61 -9.33
CA LEU A 31 3.60 -3.71 -7.91
C LEU A 31 2.29 -4.50 -7.74
N LEU A 32 2.38 -5.65 -7.08
CA LEU A 32 1.25 -6.48 -6.69
C LEU A 32 1.02 -6.33 -5.19
N VAL A 33 -0.11 -5.75 -4.82
CA VAL A 33 -0.49 -5.51 -3.42
C VAL A 33 -1.67 -6.36 -3.03
N ARG A 34 -1.70 -6.71 -1.75
CA ARG A 34 -2.83 -7.39 -1.10
C ARG A 34 -3.27 -6.61 0.12
N GLY A 35 -4.53 -6.75 0.48
CA GLY A 35 -5.15 -6.12 1.64
C GLY A 35 -6.66 -6.21 1.53
N GLY A 36 -7.37 -5.46 2.37
CA GLY A 36 -8.83 -5.43 2.35
C GLY A 36 -9.43 -6.08 3.58
N PHE A 37 -9.96 -5.25 4.48
CA PHE A 37 -10.79 -5.70 5.58
C PHE A 37 -12.26 -5.84 5.14
N GLY A 38 -12.95 -6.87 5.65
CA GLY A 38 -14.39 -7.08 5.43
C GLY A 38 -14.78 -7.81 4.13
N SER A 39 -14.19 -8.98 3.86
CA SER A 39 -14.48 -9.82 2.67
C SER A 39 -15.97 -9.89 2.26
N PRO A 40 -16.29 -9.84 0.94
CA PRO A 40 -17.66 -10.00 0.44
C PRO A 40 -18.28 -11.37 0.65
N ILE A 41 -17.49 -12.38 0.99
CA ILE A 41 -17.87 -13.80 0.91
C ILE A 41 -17.41 -14.52 2.16
N ASP A 42 -18.15 -15.57 2.55
CA ASP A 42 -17.87 -16.47 3.67
C ASP A 42 -16.59 -17.33 3.49
N VAL A 43 -15.71 -16.98 2.53
CA VAL A 43 -14.42 -17.65 2.30
C VAL A 43 -13.29 -16.62 2.46
N PRO A 44 -12.14 -17.03 3.03
CA PRO A 44 -10.98 -16.15 3.14
C PRO A 44 -10.51 -15.65 1.76
N CYS A 45 -10.50 -14.33 1.58
CA CYS A 45 -10.04 -13.69 0.36
C CYS A 45 -9.51 -12.28 0.65
N ASP A 46 -8.46 -11.91 -0.08
CA ASP A 46 -7.93 -10.56 -0.09
C ASP A 46 -8.39 -9.82 -1.35
N ARG A 47 -8.43 -8.51 -1.24
CA ARG A 47 -8.48 -7.62 -2.40
C ARG A 47 -7.05 -7.44 -2.93
N ILE A 48 -6.90 -7.69 -4.22
CA ILE A 48 -5.65 -7.60 -4.96
C ILE A 48 -5.64 -6.34 -5.82
N GLY A 49 -4.58 -5.55 -5.68
CA GLY A 49 -4.25 -4.43 -6.55
C GLY A 49 -3.04 -4.77 -7.41
N ALA A 50 -3.11 -4.51 -8.71
CA ALA A 50 -1.96 -4.63 -9.61
C ALA A 50 -1.67 -3.27 -10.26
N PHE A 51 -0.49 -2.72 -10.01
CA PHE A 51 -0.06 -1.43 -10.51
C PHE A 51 1.09 -1.60 -11.50
N SER A 52 0.94 -1.07 -12.71
CA SER A 52 2.07 -0.92 -13.62
C SER A 52 3.03 0.11 -13.03
N LEU A 53 4.31 -0.23 -12.96
CA LEU A 53 5.39 0.72 -12.70
C LEU A 53 6.14 1.07 -13.99
N ASP A 54 5.70 0.56 -15.13
CA ASP A 54 6.21 0.93 -16.46
C ASP A 54 5.61 2.27 -16.90
N GLY A 55 6.45 3.21 -17.32
CA GLY A 55 6.05 4.55 -17.77
C GLY A 55 6.34 5.67 -16.77
N ALA A 56 5.88 6.88 -17.13
CA ALA A 56 6.09 8.09 -16.32
C ALA A 56 5.20 8.14 -15.07
N GLU A 57 4.02 7.54 -15.12
CA GLU A 57 3.05 7.54 -14.03
C GLU A 57 2.52 6.12 -13.77
N PRO A 58 2.58 5.64 -12.51
CA PRO A 58 2.01 4.36 -12.13
C PRO A 58 0.50 4.31 -12.35
N SER A 59 0.00 3.20 -12.85
CA SER A 59 -1.42 3.03 -13.17
C SER A 59 -1.98 1.76 -12.58
N LEU A 60 -3.16 1.85 -11.94
CA LEU A 60 -3.92 0.69 -11.50
C LEU A 60 -4.44 -0.10 -12.73
N LEU A 61 -4.00 -1.34 -12.87
CA LEU A 61 -4.41 -2.25 -13.94
C LEU A 61 -5.60 -3.11 -13.52
N ILE A 62 -5.58 -3.59 -12.28
CA ILE A 62 -6.60 -4.48 -11.71
C ILE A 62 -6.82 -4.16 -10.24
N ASP A 63 -8.09 -4.23 -9.86
CA ASP A 63 -8.61 -4.24 -8.51
C ASP A 63 -9.67 -5.36 -8.44
N ALA A 64 -9.35 -6.47 -7.79
CA ALA A 64 -10.19 -7.67 -7.79
C ALA A 64 -10.03 -8.48 -6.49
N TRP A 65 -11.00 -9.34 -6.19
CA TRP A 65 -10.90 -10.26 -5.06
C TRP A 65 -10.28 -11.59 -5.49
N LEU A 66 -9.39 -12.14 -4.66
CA LEU A 66 -8.74 -13.44 -4.86
C LEU A 66 -8.76 -14.21 -3.54
N ARG A 67 -8.98 -15.53 -3.59
CA ARG A 67 -8.90 -16.36 -2.38
C ARG A 67 -7.48 -16.41 -1.87
N GLU A 68 -7.31 -16.37 -0.55
CA GLU A 68 -5.98 -16.37 0.08
C GLU A 68 -5.10 -17.55 -0.35
N ARG A 69 -5.70 -18.74 -0.47
CA ARG A 69 -5.01 -19.96 -0.91
C ARG A 69 -4.47 -19.88 -2.34
N ASP A 70 -5.01 -19.00 -3.18
CA ASP A 70 -4.66 -18.87 -4.59
C ASP A 70 -3.55 -17.81 -4.80
N HIS A 71 -3.11 -17.11 -3.74
CA HIS A 71 -2.06 -16.08 -3.82
C HIS A 71 -0.72 -16.62 -4.33
N PRO A 72 -0.19 -17.75 -3.83
CA PRO A 72 1.09 -18.28 -4.33
C PRO A 72 1.04 -18.58 -5.83
N ALA A 73 -0.07 -19.16 -6.31
CA ALA A 73 -0.27 -19.47 -7.72
C ALA A 73 -0.34 -18.20 -8.59
N LEU A 74 -0.94 -17.12 -8.09
CA LEU A 74 -0.92 -15.83 -8.79
C LEU A 74 0.51 -15.28 -8.90
N VAL A 75 1.25 -15.28 -7.79
CA VAL A 75 2.63 -14.76 -7.76
C VAL A 75 3.52 -15.54 -8.71
N GLU A 76 3.46 -16.88 -8.66
CA GLU A 76 4.20 -17.76 -9.58
C GLU A 76 3.87 -17.46 -11.04
N ALA A 77 2.58 -17.39 -11.40
CA ALA A 77 2.15 -17.15 -12.78
C ALA A 77 2.59 -15.79 -13.35
N LEU A 78 2.78 -14.79 -12.49
CA LEU A 78 3.23 -13.46 -12.89
C LEU A 78 4.77 -13.33 -12.87
N ALA A 79 5.46 -14.00 -11.94
CA ALA A 79 6.91 -13.91 -11.76
C ALA A 79 7.69 -14.37 -13.00
N ASP A 80 7.15 -15.34 -13.75
CA ASP A 80 7.75 -15.82 -15.00
C ASP A 80 7.71 -14.80 -16.14
N ARG A 81 6.91 -13.73 -16.00
CA ARG A 81 6.61 -12.79 -17.09
C ARG A 81 6.92 -11.34 -16.76
N LEU A 82 7.01 -10.98 -15.48
CA LEU A 82 7.08 -9.61 -14.99
C LEU A 82 8.12 -9.48 -13.88
N THR A 83 8.63 -8.26 -13.67
CA THR A 83 9.44 -7.95 -12.49
C THR A 83 8.52 -7.56 -11.34
N LEU A 84 8.19 -8.53 -10.50
CA LEU A 84 7.25 -8.34 -9.40
C LEU A 84 7.87 -7.61 -8.22
N ARG A 85 7.08 -6.71 -7.64
CA ARG A 85 7.21 -6.21 -6.28
C ARG A 85 5.98 -6.57 -5.50
N LEU A 86 6.14 -7.09 -4.29
CA LEU A 86 5.03 -7.41 -3.41
C LEU A 86 4.86 -6.32 -2.36
N GLY A 87 3.63 -6.06 -1.92
CA GLY A 87 3.40 -5.13 -0.83
C GLY A 87 1.96 -5.01 -0.36
N GLY A 88 1.65 -3.86 0.23
CA GLY A 88 0.38 -3.58 0.89
C GLY A 88 -0.32 -2.35 0.30
N TRP A 89 -1.59 -2.19 0.66
CA TRP A 89 -2.38 -1.03 0.27
C TRP A 89 -3.50 -0.75 1.28
N ASP A 90 -3.86 0.52 1.39
CA ASP A 90 -4.94 1.00 2.24
C ASP A 90 -6.27 0.87 1.48
N VAL A 91 -6.97 -0.24 1.75
CA VAL A 91 -8.29 -0.57 1.21
C VAL A 91 -9.15 -1.31 2.23
N LEU A 92 -10.45 -1.03 2.18
CA LEU A 92 -11.50 -1.79 2.85
C LEU A 92 -12.42 -2.39 1.78
N PHE A 93 -13.40 -3.18 2.23
CA PHE A 93 -14.37 -3.85 1.37
C PHE A 93 -14.93 -3.00 0.22
N ALA A 94 -15.46 -1.82 0.57
CA ALA A 94 -16.18 -0.95 -0.35
C ALA A 94 -15.47 0.38 -0.64
N THR A 95 -14.29 0.63 -0.06
CA THR A 95 -13.57 1.89 -0.27
C THR A 95 -12.77 1.84 -1.57
N ALA A 96 -12.58 3.00 -2.20
CA ALA A 96 -11.60 3.11 -3.27
C ALA A 96 -10.20 3.13 -2.66
N TRP A 97 -9.22 2.53 -3.31
CA TRP A 97 -7.82 2.58 -2.87
C TRP A 97 -7.33 4.03 -2.75
N GLU A 98 -6.52 4.29 -1.74
CA GLU A 98 -5.92 5.61 -1.50
C GLU A 98 -4.40 5.56 -1.55
N LEU A 99 -3.82 4.49 -1.02
CA LEU A 99 -2.37 4.32 -0.89
C LEU A 99 -1.98 2.88 -1.21
N ALA A 100 -0.85 2.68 -1.90
CA ALA A 100 -0.24 1.37 -2.14
C ALA A 100 1.29 1.47 -2.02
N TRP A 101 1.95 0.44 -1.51
CA TRP A 101 3.41 0.46 -1.32
C TRP A 101 4.04 -0.93 -1.50
N SER A 102 5.32 -0.98 -1.84
CA SER A 102 6.14 -2.20 -1.81
C SER A 102 6.62 -2.53 -0.40
N ALA A 103 6.71 -3.82 -0.05
CA ALA A 103 7.13 -4.29 1.27
C ALA A 103 8.07 -5.52 1.23
N ASP A 104 8.52 -5.95 0.05
CA ASP A 104 9.34 -7.16 -0.14
C ASP A 104 10.85 -6.97 0.14
N GLY A 105 11.25 -5.83 0.72
CA GLY A 105 12.64 -5.48 0.97
C GLY A 105 13.43 -5.06 -0.28
N GLY A 106 12.79 -5.02 -1.45
CA GLY A 106 13.36 -4.45 -2.68
C GLY A 106 13.33 -2.93 -2.71
N PRO A 107 13.59 -2.31 -3.87
CA PRO A 107 13.50 -0.85 -4.01
C PRO A 107 12.12 -0.34 -3.63
N PHE A 108 12.08 0.59 -2.68
CA PHE A 108 10.83 1.14 -2.19
C PHE A 108 10.06 1.90 -3.27
N VAL A 109 8.75 1.72 -3.31
CA VAL A 109 7.80 2.59 -4.02
C VAL A 109 6.53 2.72 -3.19
N ALA A 110 6.01 3.94 -3.07
CA ALA A 110 4.68 4.24 -2.55
C ALA A 110 3.91 5.09 -3.55
N LEU A 111 2.63 4.80 -3.71
CA LEU A 111 1.72 5.36 -4.71
C LEU A 111 0.46 5.87 -4.02
N ASP A 112 -0.08 6.99 -4.49
CA ASP A 112 -1.48 7.36 -4.25
C ASP A 112 -2.18 7.66 -5.59
N ARG A 113 -3.43 8.12 -5.55
CA ARG A 113 -4.23 8.45 -6.76
C ARG A 113 -3.59 9.49 -7.70
N ARG A 114 -2.59 10.24 -7.24
CA ARG A 114 -1.83 11.25 -8.00
C ARG A 114 -0.51 10.70 -8.56
N GLY A 115 -0.25 9.40 -8.44
CA GLY A 115 0.96 8.74 -8.95
C GLY A 115 1.99 8.43 -7.85
N VAL A 116 3.28 8.40 -8.19
CA VAL A 116 4.36 8.10 -7.22
C VAL A 116 4.36 9.13 -6.11
N LEU A 117 4.18 8.67 -4.88
CA LEU A 117 4.34 9.48 -3.67
C LEU A 117 5.81 9.50 -3.23
N ALA A 118 6.43 8.32 -3.20
CA ALA A 118 7.84 8.17 -2.85
C ALA A 118 8.49 6.97 -3.57
N ARG A 119 9.78 7.07 -3.86
CA ARG A 119 10.59 5.99 -4.44
C ARG A 119 12.01 5.99 -3.89
N GLY A 120 12.51 4.82 -3.49
CA GLY A 120 13.93 4.64 -3.15
C GLY A 120 14.78 4.41 -4.40
N GLU A 121 15.85 5.19 -4.57
CA GLU A 121 16.77 5.07 -5.70
C GLU A 121 18.18 5.56 -5.34
N GLY A 122 19.19 4.70 -5.51
CA GLY A 122 20.60 5.11 -5.43
C GLY A 122 21.00 5.81 -4.13
N GLY A 123 20.50 5.35 -2.98
CA GLY A 123 20.75 6.00 -1.67
C GLY A 123 19.93 7.27 -1.44
N ARG A 124 18.90 7.53 -2.25
CA ARG A 124 18.00 8.66 -2.11
C ARG A 124 16.56 8.19 -1.97
N LEU A 125 15.77 8.96 -1.23
CA LEU A 125 14.32 8.88 -1.23
C LEU A 125 13.78 10.04 -2.08
N LEU A 126 13.25 9.71 -3.25
CA LEU A 126 12.61 10.65 -4.15
C LEU A 126 11.15 10.82 -3.71
N LEU A 127 10.79 12.02 -3.28
CA LEU A 127 9.41 12.43 -3.05
C LEU A 127 8.92 13.27 -4.24
N ARG A 128 7.63 13.60 -4.29
CA ARG A 128 7.06 14.39 -5.40
C ARG A 128 7.69 15.76 -5.58
N ASP A 129 7.93 16.45 -4.47
CA ASP A 129 8.34 17.85 -4.42
C ASP A 129 9.81 18.03 -4.01
N ARG A 130 10.48 16.95 -3.59
CA ARG A 130 11.84 17.01 -3.05
C ARG A 130 12.55 15.66 -3.12
N THR A 131 13.85 15.69 -2.86
CA THR A 131 14.69 14.50 -2.72
C THR A 131 15.41 14.55 -1.38
N ILE A 132 15.49 13.41 -0.71
CA ILE A 132 16.17 13.26 0.58
C ILE A 132 17.31 12.26 0.43
N ASP A 133 18.47 12.57 0.99
CA ASP A 133 19.55 11.60 1.13
C ASP A 133 19.20 10.60 2.23
N VAL A 134 19.27 9.30 1.95
CA VAL A 134 18.99 8.25 2.95
C VAL A 134 19.99 8.29 4.10
N ALA A 135 21.21 8.80 3.89
CA ALA A 135 22.18 9.04 4.96
C ALA A 135 21.70 10.10 5.97
N ALA A 136 20.84 11.03 5.55
CA ALA A 136 20.25 12.04 6.42
C ALA A 136 19.02 11.52 7.20
N VAL A 137 18.45 10.36 6.82
CA VAL A 137 17.31 9.74 7.50
C VAL A 137 17.81 9.02 8.76
N LEU A 138 17.27 9.42 9.90
CA LEU A 138 17.56 8.82 11.21
C LEU A 138 16.64 7.62 11.50
N ARG A 139 15.35 7.74 11.18
CA ARG A 139 14.33 6.71 11.41
C ARG A 139 13.02 7.05 10.68
N VAL A 140 12.11 6.07 10.64
CA VAL A 140 10.73 6.25 10.17
C VAL A 140 9.80 6.04 11.36
N GLU A 141 8.78 6.89 11.49
CA GLU A 141 7.78 6.80 12.55
C GLU A 141 6.38 6.65 11.96
N ALA A 142 5.56 5.79 12.56
CA ALA A 142 4.11 5.82 12.38
C ALA A 142 3.51 6.54 13.60
N THR A 143 2.74 7.59 13.37
CA THR A 143 2.25 8.48 14.44
C THR A 143 0.73 8.59 14.38
N LEU A 144 0.08 8.53 15.54
CA LEU A 144 -1.35 8.75 15.71
C LEU A 144 -1.58 10.04 16.50
N GLY A 145 -2.56 10.85 16.08
CA GLY A 145 -2.96 12.06 16.79
C GLY A 145 -3.46 11.76 18.20
N ALA A 146 -3.30 12.71 19.13
CA ALA A 146 -3.65 12.50 20.53
C ALA A 146 -5.16 12.27 20.75
N ALA A 147 -6.00 12.83 19.88
CA ALA A 147 -7.44 12.60 19.84
C ALA A 147 -7.82 11.62 18.71
N TRP A 148 -6.84 10.87 18.19
CA TRP A 148 -6.97 9.91 17.10
C TRP A 148 -7.52 10.50 15.80
N GLU A 149 -7.40 11.81 15.65
CA GLU A 149 -8.02 12.58 14.58
C GLU A 149 -7.20 12.58 13.28
N TRP A 150 -5.99 12.03 13.33
CA TRP A 150 -5.15 11.76 12.16
C TRP A 150 -4.16 10.64 12.42
N ILE A 151 -3.72 10.01 11.33
CA ILE A 151 -2.65 9.01 11.29
C ILE A 151 -1.62 9.45 10.25
N ALA A 152 -0.33 9.29 10.54
CA ALA A 152 0.74 9.70 9.65
C ALA A 152 1.91 8.71 9.62
N VAL A 153 2.66 8.74 8.52
CA VAL A 153 3.99 8.14 8.41
C VAL A 153 4.98 9.26 8.17
N GLU A 154 6.00 9.35 9.02
CA GLU A 154 6.98 10.42 9.06
C GLU A 154 8.39 9.88 8.87
N VAL A 155 9.18 10.59 8.06
CA VAL A 155 10.61 10.35 7.87
C VAL A 155 11.36 11.36 8.73
N VAL A 156 12.02 10.89 9.78
CA VAL A 156 12.78 11.76 10.68
C VAL A 156 14.20 11.87 10.15
N CYS A 157 14.60 13.08 9.78
CA CYS A 157 15.93 13.40 9.29
C CYS A 157 16.74 14.19 10.33
N VAL A 158 18.03 14.37 10.08
CA VAL A 158 18.94 15.19 10.91
C VAL A 158 18.43 16.63 11.08
N ASP A 159 17.82 17.20 10.04
CA ASP A 159 17.37 18.60 10.02
C ASP A 159 15.88 18.78 10.35
N GLY A 160 15.19 17.69 10.73
CA GLY A 160 13.77 17.73 11.10
C GLY A 160 12.97 16.54 10.59
N ALA A 161 11.69 16.49 10.95
CA ALA A 161 10.75 15.48 10.49
C ALA A 161 10.02 15.91 9.21
N LEU A 162 9.79 14.95 8.32
CA LEU A 162 9.08 15.13 7.07
C LEU A 162 7.90 14.16 7.03
N THR A 163 6.69 14.68 6.89
CA THR A 163 5.50 13.85 6.74
C THR A 163 5.43 13.27 5.34
N LEU A 164 5.46 11.94 5.22
CA LEU A 164 5.29 11.23 3.95
C LEU A 164 3.80 11.12 3.58
N VAL A 165 2.99 10.63 4.52
CA VAL A 165 1.53 10.56 4.41
C VAL A 165 0.93 11.07 5.71
N ARG A 166 -0.16 11.82 5.61
CA ARG A 166 -1.05 12.12 6.73
C ARG A 166 -2.49 12.04 6.27
N ARG A 167 -3.31 11.30 7.01
CA ARG A 167 -4.74 11.13 6.75
C ARG A 167 -5.51 11.55 7.98
N ALA A 168 -6.56 12.35 7.78
CA ALA A 168 -7.51 12.64 8.84
C ALA A 168 -8.38 11.41 9.09
N ASN A 169 -8.72 11.15 10.34
CA ASN A 169 -9.69 10.13 10.72
C ASN A 169 -10.94 10.83 11.24
N GLU A 170 -11.80 11.24 10.30
CA GLU A 170 -13.01 12.01 10.61
C GLU A 170 -14.00 11.17 11.43
N ASP A 171 -14.04 9.85 11.19
CA ASP A 171 -14.95 8.92 11.85
C ASP A 171 -14.70 8.84 13.36
N ALA A 172 -13.43 8.86 13.79
CA ALA A 172 -13.06 8.91 15.21
C ALA A 172 -13.61 10.14 15.95
N ALA A 173 -13.87 11.25 15.24
CA ALA A 173 -14.40 12.47 15.83
C ALA A 173 -15.93 12.55 15.84
N ILE A 174 -16.62 11.78 14.99
CA ILE A 174 -18.07 11.93 14.76
C ILE A 174 -18.88 10.68 15.14
N ASP A 175 -18.27 9.50 15.14
CA ASP A 175 -18.95 8.25 15.45
C ASP A 175 -18.68 7.83 16.91
N PRO A 176 -19.66 7.97 17.83
CA PRO A 176 -19.50 7.55 19.22
C PRO A 176 -19.39 6.03 19.40
N CYS A 177 -19.68 5.25 18.34
CA CYS A 177 -19.48 3.81 18.28
C CYS A 177 -18.13 3.43 17.64
N TYR A 178 -17.32 4.42 17.25
CA TYR A 178 -15.97 4.19 16.77
C TYR A 178 -15.09 3.68 17.91
N ASP A 179 -14.94 2.36 17.97
CA ASP A 179 -14.22 1.67 19.01
C ASP A 179 -12.73 1.51 18.68
N GLY A 180 -11.97 1.03 19.67
CA GLY A 180 -10.53 0.82 19.52
C GLY A 180 -10.16 -0.22 18.44
N LEU A 181 -11.07 -1.13 18.08
CA LEU A 181 -10.82 -2.12 17.02
C LEU A 181 -10.89 -1.46 15.65
N SER A 182 -11.88 -0.60 15.42
CA SER A 182 -12.02 0.19 14.20
C SER A 182 -10.78 1.07 13.98
N LEU A 183 -10.30 1.71 15.06
CA LEU A 183 -9.08 2.51 15.05
C LEU A 183 -7.82 1.68 14.72
N MET A 184 -7.68 0.49 15.31
CA MET A 184 -6.55 -0.38 15.03
C MET A 184 -6.50 -0.81 13.56
N VAL A 185 -7.67 -1.10 12.96
CA VAL A 185 -7.77 -1.44 11.53
C VAL A 185 -7.39 -0.23 10.68
N ASP A 186 -7.87 0.96 11.03
CA ASP A 186 -7.60 2.19 10.27
C ASP A 186 -6.17 2.72 10.44
N ALA A 187 -5.46 2.33 11.49
CA ALA A 187 -4.05 2.67 11.71
C ALA A 187 -3.06 1.61 11.19
N ALA A 188 -3.53 0.39 10.90
CA ALA A 188 -2.67 -0.73 10.51
C ALA A 188 -1.80 -0.42 9.28
N TRP A 189 -2.37 0.28 8.28
CA TRP A 189 -1.65 0.67 7.06
C TRP A 189 -0.42 1.53 7.36
N ALA A 190 -0.47 2.38 8.40
CA ALA A 190 0.63 3.29 8.72
C ALA A 190 1.83 2.52 9.29
N CYS A 191 1.57 1.51 10.11
CA CYS A 191 2.61 0.63 10.64
C CYS A 191 3.21 -0.26 9.54
N GLU A 192 2.38 -0.79 8.63
CA GLU A 192 2.87 -1.59 7.50
C GLU A 192 3.69 -0.76 6.51
N LEU A 193 3.21 0.43 6.14
CA LEU A 193 3.93 1.37 5.28
C LEU A 193 5.23 1.83 5.92
N GLY A 194 5.15 2.27 7.19
CA GLY A 194 6.30 2.77 7.94
C GLY A 194 7.39 1.72 8.10
N GLY A 195 7.01 0.48 8.45
CA GLY A 195 7.92 -0.65 8.54
C GLY A 195 8.55 -1.01 7.19
N ALA A 196 7.75 -1.04 6.12
CA ALA A 196 8.25 -1.31 4.77
C ALA A 196 9.25 -0.24 4.28
N LEU A 197 8.95 1.04 4.53
CA LEU A 197 9.86 2.13 4.20
C LEU A 197 11.15 2.03 5.03
N ALA A 198 11.03 1.85 6.34
CA ALA A 198 12.19 1.73 7.23
C ALA A 198 13.13 0.59 6.80
N ALA A 199 12.56 -0.58 6.48
CA ALA A 199 13.32 -1.72 5.98
C ALA A 199 14.03 -1.41 4.66
N ALA A 200 13.34 -0.78 3.71
CA ALA A 200 13.95 -0.42 2.42
C ALA A 200 15.01 0.68 2.52
N LEU A 201 14.97 1.51 3.57
CA LEU A 201 15.97 2.52 3.86
C LEU A 201 17.11 2.01 4.76
N ASP A 202 17.02 0.78 5.26
CA ASP A 202 17.88 0.24 6.32
C ASP A 202 17.95 1.19 7.53
N ARG A 203 16.78 1.58 8.04
CA ARG A 203 16.62 2.49 9.19
C ARG A 203 15.68 1.94 10.25
N PRO A 204 15.80 2.39 11.50
CA PRO A 204 14.87 2.03 12.55
C PRO A 204 13.44 2.46 12.21
N PHE A 205 12.48 1.60 12.57
CA PHE A 205 11.05 1.93 12.60
C PHE A 205 10.60 2.15 14.05
N VAL A 206 9.79 3.19 14.29
CA VAL A 206 9.16 3.47 15.58
C VAL A 206 7.65 3.51 15.41
N ASP A 207 6.95 2.60 16.07
CA ASP A 207 5.50 2.59 16.19
C ASP A 207 5.11 3.51 17.37
N ARG A 208 4.53 4.68 17.05
CA ARG A 208 3.93 5.62 18.02
C ARG A 208 2.40 5.64 17.92
N THR A 209 1.79 4.58 17.38
CA THR A 209 0.33 4.48 17.29
C THR A 209 -0.28 3.73 18.48
N ARG A 210 0.51 3.42 19.51
CA ARG A 210 0.12 2.67 20.72
C ARG A 210 0.18 3.53 21.97
#